data_AF-A0A2G9YLG7-F1
#
_entry.id   AF-A0A2G9YLG7-F1
#
_cell.length_a   1.000
_cell.length_b   1.000
_cell.length_c   1.000
_cell.angle_alpha   90.00
_cell.angle_beta   90.00
_cell.angle_gamma   90.00
#
_symmetry.space_group_name_H-M   'P 1'
#
loop_
_entity.id
_entity.type
_entity.pdbx_description
1 polymer ?
#
loop_
_entity_poly.entity_id
_entity_poly.type
_entity_poly.pdbx_seq_one_letter_code
_entity_poly.pdbx_strand_id
1 'polypeptide(L)'
;MAKQKNFYQAVEEICARDNRYKPDAYEFIIQALHFTQAKLKKQGHVTGRELLEGIREFVIEQYGPMAKTVLAHWGIIKTQDFGNLVFNLIDKKMLSKTDTDSIDDFRDIYDFEVVFGNVLKDSVIEGME
;
A
#
# COMPACT_ATOMS: atom_id res chain seq x y z
N MET A 1 21.14 -6.77 -7.95
CA MET A 1 21.24 -7.98 -7.10
C MET A 1 21.44 -7.66 -5.62
N ALA A 2 22.42 -6.84 -5.21
CA ALA A 2 22.64 -6.53 -3.78
C ALA A 2 21.48 -5.79 -3.08
N LYS A 3 20.87 -4.78 -3.74
CA LYS A 3 19.72 -4.03 -3.18
C LYS A 3 18.48 -4.92 -2.94
N GLN A 4 18.18 -5.79 -3.89
CA GLN A 4 17.04 -6.72 -3.80
C GLN A 4 17.25 -7.75 -2.67
N LYS A 5 18.48 -8.27 -2.53
CA LYS A 5 18.83 -9.17 -1.42
C LYS A 5 18.66 -8.47 -0.06
N ASN A 6 19.03 -7.20 0.04
CA ASN A 6 18.88 -6.40 1.26
C ASN A 6 17.38 -6.18 1.61
N PHE A 7 16.54 -5.91 0.60
CA PHE A 7 15.10 -5.77 0.82
C PHE A 7 14.46 -7.04 1.39
N TYR A 8 14.67 -8.21 0.78
CA TYR A 8 14.07 -9.45 1.27
C TYR A 8 14.54 -9.81 2.69
N GLN A 9 15.81 -9.58 3.01
CA GLN A 9 16.33 -9.77 4.37
C GLN A 9 15.64 -8.83 5.38
N ALA A 10 15.46 -7.55 5.02
CA ALA A 10 14.75 -6.61 5.89
C ALA A 10 13.30 -7.03 6.11
N VAL A 11 12.59 -7.49 5.07
CA VAL A 11 11.21 -7.99 5.18
C VAL A 11 11.15 -9.25 6.03
N GLU A 12 12.06 -10.21 5.87
CA GLU A 12 12.14 -11.39 6.73
C GLU A 12 12.29 -11.00 8.21
N GLU A 13 13.19 -10.06 8.51
CA GLU A 13 13.38 -9.57 9.87
C GLU A 13 12.17 -8.80 10.42
N ILE A 14 11.43 -8.09 9.57
CA ILE A 14 10.17 -7.45 9.96
C ILE A 14 9.15 -8.53 10.30
N CYS A 15 8.89 -9.47 9.40
CA CYS A 15 7.89 -10.52 9.57
C CYS A 15 8.17 -11.43 10.77
N ALA A 16 9.45 -11.61 11.13
CA ALA A 16 9.86 -12.32 12.35
C ALA A 16 9.45 -11.59 13.64
N ARG A 17 9.25 -10.27 13.60
CA ARG A 17 8.83 -9.43 14.75
C ARG A 17 7.36 -9.08 14.72
N ASP A 18 6.82 -8.83 13.53
CA ASP A 18 5.44 -8.44 13.27
C ASP A 18 4.85 -9.37 12.21
N ASN A 19 4.11 -10.38 12.67
CA ASN A 19 3.51 -11.39 11.81
C ASN A 19 2.10 -11.04 11.33
N ARG A 20 1.63 -9.81 11.57
CA ARG A 20 0.30 -9.34 11.13
C ARG A 20 0.19 -9.29 9.61
N TYR A 21 1.32 -9.08 8.92
CA TYR A 21 1.36 -8.89 7.48
C TYR A 21 2.26 -9.91 6.80
N LYS A 22 1.89 -10.30 5.57
CA LYS A 22 2.70 -11.22 4.76
C LYS A 22 3.82 -10.48 4.02
N PRO A 23 4.94 -11.15 3.67
CA PRO A 23 6.03 -10.54 2.90
C PRO A 23 5.57 -9.82 1.62
N ASP A 24 4.60 -10.41 0.91
CA ASP A 24 4.00 -9.86 -0.30
C ASP A 24 3.40 -8.45 -0.10
N ALA A 25 2.89 -8.15 1.10
CA ALA A 25 2.35 -6.84 1.45
C ALA A 25 3.41 -5.74 1.33
N TYR A 26 4.64 -6.04 1.74
CA TYR A 26 5.74 -5.08 1.71
C TYR A 26 6.22 -4.82 0.29
N GLU A 27 6.26 -5.85 -0.55
CA GLU A 27 6.56 -5.68 -1.97
C GLU A 27 5.48 -4.85 -2.67
N PHE A 28 4.21 -5.14 -2.37
CA PHE A 28 3.08 -4.36 -2.87
C PHE A 28 3.16 -2.87 -2.49
N ILE A 29 3.53 -2.54 -1.24
CA ILE A 29 3.69 -1.15 -0.80
C ILE A 29 4.76 -0.40 -1.61
N ILE A 30 5.90 -1.04 -1.90
CA ILE A 30 6.95 -0.41 -2.72
C ILE A 30 6.46 -0.15 -4.15
N GLN A 31 5.74 -1.11 -4.74
CA GLN A 31 5.15 -0.93 -6.07
C GLN A 31 4.10 0.19 -6.09
N ALA A 32 3.20 0.21 -5.11
CA ALA A 32 2.17 1.24 -4.99
C ALA A 32 2.78 2.63 -4.76
N LEU A 33 3.86 2.73 -3.98
CA LEU A 33 4.60 3.99 -3.80
C LEU A 33 5.19 4.50 -5.13
N HIS A 34 5.84 3.62 -5.90
CA HIS A 34 6.37 3.99 -7.22
C HIS A 34 5.25 4.40 -8.19
N PHE A 35 4.14 3.67 -8.21
CA PHE A 35 2.95 4.02 -8.97
C PHE A 35 2.46 5.44 -8.62
N THR A 36 2.33 5.72 -7.32
CA THR A 36 1.87 7.02 -6.81
C THR A 36 2.81 8.16 -7.20
N GLN A 37 4.13 7.96 -7.02
CA GLN A 37 5.15 8.95 -7.41
C GLN A 37 5.12 9.25 -8.91
N ALA A 38 5.00 8.20 -9.74
CA ALA A 38 4.89 8.34 -11.18
C ALA A 38 3.62 9.11 -11.58
N LYS A 39 2.47 8.76 -10.99
CA LYS A 39 1.19 9.42 -11.25
C LYS A 39 1.22 10.90 -10.87
N LEU A 40 1.80 11.24 -9.71
CA LEU A 40 1.92 12.62 -9.24
C LEU A 40 3.03 13.41 -9.94
N LYS A 41 3.84 12.76 -10.79
CA LYS A 41 5.05 13.34 -11.41
C LYS A 41 6.00 13.94 -10.38
N LYS A 42 6.09 13.33 -9.19
CA LYS A 42 6.95 13.77 -8.08
C LYS A 42 8.09 12.78 -7.90
N GLN A 43 9.31 13.29 -7.75
CA GLN A 43 10.46 12.50 -7.32
C GLN A 43 10.77 12.84 -5.86
N GLY A 44 10.22 12.07 -4.93
CA GLY A 44 10.48 12.28 -3.50
C GLY A 44 9.32 11.88 -2.60
N HIS A 45 9.15 12.65 -1.53
CA HIS A 45 8.17 12.38 -0.49
C HIS A 45 6.74 12.42 -1.03
N VAL A 46 5.95 11.45 -0.59
CA VAL A 46 4.51 11.31 -0.82
C VAL A 46 3.87 11.24 0.56
N THR A 47 2.85 12.05 0.80
CA THR A 47 2.12 12.04 2.07
C THR A 47 1.33 10.74 2.25
N GLY A 48 0.99 10.39 3.49
CA GLY A 48 0.20 9.18 3.77
C GLY A 48 -1.12 9.14 2.99
N ARG A 49 -1.81 10.28 2.86
CA ARG A 49 -3.06 10.40 2.08
C ARG A 49 -2.84 10.20 0.58
N GLU A 50 -1.82 10.84 0.01
CA GLU A 50 -1.49 10.66 -1.41
C GLU A 50 -1.14 9.19 -1.70
N LEU A 51 -0.39 8.54 -0.79
CA LEU A 51 -0.05 7.13 -0.92
C LEU A 51 -1.30 6.24 -0.83
N LEU A 52 -2.23 6.53 0.08
CA LEU A 52 -3.46 5.75 0.22
C LEU A 52 -4.37 5.83 -1.01
N GLU A 53 -4.50 7.00 -1.62
CA GLU A 53 -5.22 7.14 -2.89
C GLU A 53 -4.53 6.39 -4.01
N GLY A 54 -3.20 6.50 -4.11
CA GLY A 54 -2.44 5.73 -5.09
C GLY A 54 -2.54 4.21 -4.87
N ILE A 55 -2.52 3.73 -3.62
CA ILE A 55 -2.75 2.32 -3.27
C ILE A 55 -4.14 1.86 -3.71
N ARG A 56 -5.17 2.65 -3.45
CA ARG A 56 -6.56 2.35 -3.83
C ARG A 56 -6.66 2.11 -5.33
N GLU A 57 -6.10 3.02 -6.13
CA GLU A 57 -6.13 2.89 -7.58
C GLU A 57 -5.27 1.71 -8.05
N PHE A 58 -4.06 1.59 -7.51
CA PHE A 58 -3.11 0.55 -7.92
C PHE A 58 -3.65 -0.86 -7.64
N VAL A 59 -4.25 -1.11 -6.47
CA VAL A 59 -4.80 -2.43 -6.15
C VAL A 59 -5.99 -2.79 -7.05
N ILE A 60 -6.80 -1.81 -7.44
CA ILE A 60 -7.92 -2.01 -8.37
C ILE A 60 -7.38 -2.26 -9.78
N GLU A 61 -6.35 -1.54 -10.23
CA GLU A 61 -5.74 -1.77 -11.54
C GLU A 61 -5.12 -3.17 -11.65
N GLN A 62 -4.48 -3.66 -10.59
CA GLN A 62 -3.80 -4.96 -10.60
C GLN A 62 -4.74 -6.15 -10.37
N TYR A 63 -5.74 -6.01 -9.49
CA TYR A 63 -6.55 -7.15 -9.02
C TYR A 63 -8.05 -6.96 -9.23
N GLY A 64 -8.48 -5.77 -9.62
CA GLY A 64 -9.88 -5.43 -9.89
C GLY A 64 -10.81 -5.90 -8.76
N PRO A 65 -11.82 -6.74 -9.05
CA PRO A 65 -12.77 -7.23 -8.05
C PRO A 65 -12.14 -8.05 -6.92
N MET A 66 -10.92 -8.58 -7.13
CA MET A 66 -10.20 -9.35 -6.13
C MET A 66 -9.35 -8.49 -5.19
N ALA A 67 -9.27 -7.17 -5.39
CA ALA A 67 -8.46 -6.25 -4.61
C ALA A 67 -8.61 -6.47 -3.09
N LYS A 68 -9.86 -6.46 -2.60
CA LYS A 68 -10.17 -6.68 -1.18
C LYS A 68 -9.68 -8.04 -0.68
N THR A 69 -9.93 -9.10 -1.45
CA THR A 69 -9.55 -10.47 -1.08
C THR A 69 -8.04 -10.63 -0.99
N VAL A 70 -7.30 -10.03 -1.93
CA VAL A 70 -5.83 -10.07 -1.96
C VAL A 70 -5.26 -9.29 -0.77
N LEU A 71 -5.74 -8.07 -0.52
CA LEU A 71 -5.33 -7.28 0.65
C LEU A 71 -5.59 -8.02 1.97
N ALA A 72 -6.80 -8.57 2.14
CA ALA A 72 -7.17 -9.34 3.32
C ALA A 72 -6.29 -10.59 3.48
N HIS A 73 -5.97 -11.28 2.38
CA HIS A 73 -5.06 -12.43 2.40
C HIS A 73 -3.67 -12.04 2.91
N TRP A 74 -3.20 -10.82 2.64
CA TRP A 74 -1.93 -10.29 3.13
C TRP A 74 -2.00 -9.70 4.54
N GLY A 75 -3.17 -9.72 5.18
CA GLY A 75 -3.39 -9.17 6.52
C GLY A 75 -3.78 -7.69 6.55
N ILE A 76 -4.08 -7.09 5.40
CA ILE A 76 -4.47 -5.69 5.27
C ILE A 76 -5.99 -5.62 5.17
N ILE A 77 -6.62 -5.03 6.18
CA ILE A 77 -8.09 -4.93 6.26
C ILE A 77 -8.59 -3.49 6.40
N LYS A 78 -7.70 -2.54 6.68
CA LYS A 78 -8.02 -1.11 6.82
C LYS A 78 -6.84 -0.22 6.45
N THR A 79 -7.11 1.07 6.27
CA THR A 79 -6.13 2.06 5.82
C THR A 79 -4.91 2.18 6.75
N GLN A 80 -5.10 2.02 8.07
CA GLN A 80 -4.03 2.03 9.07
C GLN A 80 -3.02 0.90 8.87
N ASP A 81 -3.41 -0.22 8.25
CA ASP A 81 -2.49 -1.34 8.00
C ASP A 81 -1.42 -0.96 6.98
N PHE A 82 -1.76 -0.16 5.97
CA PHE A 82 -0.77 0.39 5.05
C PHE A 82 0.21 1.32 5.78
N GLY A 83 -0.28 2.12 6.72
CA GLY A 83 0.57 2.92 7.60
C GLY A 83 1.55 2.04 8.40
N ASN A 84 1.07 0.96 9.03
CA ASN A 84 1.93 0.04 9.76
C ASN A 84 3.02 -0.58 8.86
N LEU A 85 2.67 -0.99 7.64
CA LEU A 85 3.63 -1.52 6.67
C LEU A 85 4.70 -0.49 6.29
N VAL A 86 4.31 0.75 6.02
CA VAL A 86 5.23 1.85 5.68
C VAL A 86 6.17 2.14 6.85
N PHE A 87 5.65 2.23 8.08
CA PHE A 87 6.47 2.50 9.27
C PHE A 87 7.41 1.34 9.62
N ASN A 88 6.99 0.09 9.40
CA ASN A 88 7.87 -1.08 9.49
C ASN A 88 9.06 -0.97 8.52
N LEU A 89 8.83 -0.49 7.28
CA LEU A 89 9.90 -0.25 6.30
C LEU A 89 10.79 0.95 6.66
N ILE A 90 10.23 1.99 7.29
CA ILE A 90 10.99 3.14 7.81
C ILE A 90 11.95 2.69 8.93
N ASP A 91 11.49 1.84 9.86
CA ASP A 91 12.33 1.30 10.94
C ASP A 91 13.54 0.52 10.40
N LYS A 92 13.34 -0.21 9.28
CA LYS A 92 14.41 -0.88 8.54
C LYS A 92 15.23 0.03 7.61
N LYS A 93 14.98 1.34 7.60
CA LYS A 93 15.64 2.33 6.74
C LYS A 93 15.48 2.04 5.23
N MET A 94 14.42 1.32 4.87
CA MET A 94 14.06 1.04 3.47
C MET A 94 13.27 2.20 2.85
N LEU A 95 12.51 2.91 3.69
CA LEU A 95 11.82 4.15 3.34
C LEU A 95 12.25 5.27 4.29
N SER A 96 12.03 6.51 3.86
CA SER A 96 12.28 7.71 4.65
C SER A 96 10.97 8.43 4.93
N LYS A 97 10.88 9.04 6.11
CA LYS A 97 9.78 9.93 6.49
C LYS A 97 10.28 11.37 6.68
N THR A 98 9.36 12.30 6.67
CA THR A 98 9.54 13.66 7.16
C THR A 98 9.25 13.74 8.67
N ASP A 99 9.57 14.86 9.30
CA ASP A 99 9.29 15.07 10.74
C ASP A 99 7.80 15.19 11.05
N THR A 100 7.00 15.57 10.06
CA THR A 100 5.55 15.74 10.18
C THR A 100 4.76 14.46 9.93
N ASP A 101 5.38 13.44 9.32
CA ASP A 101 4.69 12.18 9.02
C ASP A 101 4.35 11.41 10.29
N SER A 102 3.09 11.01 10.39
CA SER A 102 2.53 10.23 11.47
C SER A 102 1.78 9.01 10.93
N ILE A 103 1.74 7.94 11.72
CA ILE A 103 0.89 6.80 11.39
C ILE A 103 -0.60 7.16 11.39
N ASP A 104 -0.96 8.25 12.08
CA ASP A 104 -2.32 8.80 12.09
C ASP A 104 -2.75 9.35 10.73
N ASP A 105 -1.80 9.69 9.84
CA ASP A 105 -2.10 10.14 8.48
C ASP A 105 -2.76 9.04 7.62
N PHE A 106 -2.72 7.79 8.10
CA PHE A 106 -3.32 6.63 7.47
C PHE A 106 -4.65 6.21 8.10
N ARG A 107 -5.14 6.94 9.11
CA ARG A 107 -6.35 6.57 9.85
C ARG A 107 -7.61 7.01 9.13
N ASP A 108 -8.52 6.04 8.95
CA ASP A 108 -9.91 6.23 8.54
C ASP A 108 -10.09 7.08 7.27
N ILE A 109 -9.15 6.95 6.32
CA ILE A 109 -9.18 7.69 5.05
C ILE A 109 -10.26 7.17 4.10
N TYR A 110 -10.43 5.84 4.03
CA TYR A 110 -11.53 5.20 3.32
C TYR A 110 -11.88 3.84 3.90
N ASP A 111 -13.11 3.40 3.61
CA ASP A 111 -13.64 2.10 3.98
C ASP A 111 -13.45 1.08 2.83
N PHE A 112 -12.94 -0.09 3.16
CA PHE A 112 -12.62 -1.13 2.17
C PHE A 112 -13.87 -1.77 1.56
N GLU A 113 -14.98 -1.88 2.30
CA GLU A 113 -16.25 -2.39 1.75
C GLU A 113 -16.82 -1.42 0.72
N VAL A 114 -16.75 -0.12 1.01
CA VAL A 114 -17.23 0.93 0.11
C VAL A 114 -16.36 0.98 -1.15
N VAL A 115 -15.04 1.05 -0.99
CA VAL A 115 -14.10 1.28 -2.10
C VAL A 115 -13.91 0.03 -2.96
N PHE A 116 -13.82 -1.15 -2.36
CA PHE A 116 -13.51 -2.38 -3.10
C PHE A 116 -14.73 -3.29 -3.33
N GLY A 117 -15.86 -3.03 -2.68
CA GLY A 117 -17.05 -3.87 -2.80
C GLY A 117 -17.84 -3.73 -4.11
N ASN A 118 -17.71 -2.60 -4.82
CA ASN A 118 -18.49 -2.30 -6.03
C ASN A 118 -17.66 -2.18 -7.32
N VAL A 119 -16.38 -2.57 -7.30
CA VAL A 119 -15.45 -2.41 -8.44
C VAL A 119 -16.04 -2.91 -9.77
N LEU A 120 -16.76 -4.05 -9.76
CA LEU A 120 -17.42 -4.59 -10.96
C LEU A 120 -18.50 -3.68 -11.55
N LYS A 121 -19.27 -2.98 -10.72
CA LYS A 121 -20.34 -2.09 -11.20
C LYS A 121 -19.74 -0.83 -11.82
N ASP A 122 -18.68 -0.31 -11.21
CA ASP A 122 -18.04 0.93 -11.63
C ASP A 122 -17.31 0.73 -12.97
N SER A 123 -16.66 -0.42 -13.17
CA SER A 123 -15.98 -0.73 -14.45
C SER A 123 -16.92 -1.01 -15.64
N VAL A 124 -18.18 -1.35 -15.40
CA VAL A 124 -19.16 -1.66 -16.47
C VAL A 124 -19.81 -0.39 -17.02
N ILE A 125 -19.90 0.68 -16.23
CA ILE A 125 -20.56 1.94 -16.66
C ILE A 125 -19.61 2.81 -17.49
N GLU A 126 -18.30 2.83 -17.21
CA GLU A 126 -17.33 3.60 -17.99
C GLU A 126 -17.12 3.08 -19.43
N GLY A 127 -17.54 1.83 -19.73
CA GLY A 127 -17.39 1.23 -21.05
C GLY A 127 -18.60 1.39 -21.98
N MET A 128 -19.62 2.15 -21.58
CA MET A 128 -20.90 2.29 -22.31
C MET A 128 -21.23 3.73 -22.76
N GLU A 129 -20.26 4.64 -22.77
CA GLU A 129 -20.40 5.99 -23.36
C GLU A 129 -19.68 6.15 -24.70
#